data_AF-A0A8C6ZF73-F1
#
_entry.id   AF-A0A8C6ZF73-F1
#
_cell.length_a   1.000
_cell.length_b   1.000
_cell.length_c   1.000
_cell.angle_alpha   90.00
_cell.angle_beta   90.00
_cell.angle_gamma   90.00
#
_symmetry.space_group_name_H-M   'P 1'
#
loop_
_entity.id
_entity.type
_entity.pdbx_description
1 polymer ?
#
loop_
_entity_poly.entity_id
_entity_poly.type
_entity_poly.pdbx_seq_one_letter_code
_entity_poly.pdbx_strand_id
1 'polypeptide(L)'
;MPVLEPGVAMAQTVVSPAKPLVFVPKYTATMWFELRSCVASEQKACAVRVVLGSITLPQSFQRILTCTGNVNCSLGLDSPPWEKWLQIMVENLGTGSADVSVEMVASFTACKPGSASSFLNFSSLNQSQTGPRPGNTGTAGSRALPAGEAPRNASDQPSFCLQSQPVVREDLDVVSVRYRLLNGPSVPVYSIFPTLLFLGLNTGMDSGGSLTSLSLANATVLACVSAASPVLSPNATQNCSTAFFQGYPLSVSASSTEAMLIVLYPETSDWFLSLQLICPKGQGECTNAEAKVTVVAYLTPCFNDCGLYGQCSLLRRHGYLYAGCSCKAGWSGWSCTDDTKAQSVSAQNLATLLLTLSNLMFLPAIMVAVYRYCLVEASVYTYTMFFSTFYHACDQPGVAVLCIMDYDTLQYCDFLGSVVSIWVTILCMSRVKKILKYVLFLLGTLFIAMSLQLDRRGVWNMMGPCLFALVIMIAAWVYHGVKRRHCYPSSWKRWVFYLLPGITLAFIAISVYAFMETNENYYYTHSIWHVLVASSVAFLLPPREKHKKPWAWSQKLTCRYQICQNDREELYAVT
;
A
#
# COMPACT_ATOMS: atom_id res chain seq x y z
N MET A 1 24.75 7.13 23.11
CA MET A 1 25.74 7.48 22.08
C MET A 1 26.31 8.84 22.44
N PRO A 2 27.62 9.09 22.28
CA PRO A 2 28.21 10.40 22.58
C PRO A 2 27.68 11.47 21.60
N VAL A 3 27.48 12.69 22.09
CA VAL A 3 26.97 13.82 21.30
C VAL A 3 28.08 14.86 21.15
N LEU A 4 28.37 15.26 19.92
CA LEU A 4 29.33 16.30 19.59
C LEU A 4 28.63 17.67 19.62
N GLU A 5 29.02 18.50 20.58
CA GLU A 5 28.52 19.86 20.70
C GLU A 5 29.18 20.79 19.67
N PRO A 6 28.43 21.71 19.05
CA PRO A 6 28.98 22.69 18.11
C PRO A 6 30.14 23.50 18.71
N GLY A 7 31.28 23.53 18.04
CA GLY A 7 32.46 24.31 18.41
C GLY A 7 33.25 23.75 19.62
N VAL A 8 32.79 22.67 20.24
CA VAL A 8 33.48 22.04 21.38
C VAL A 8 34.23 20.82 20.90
N ALA A 9 35.51 20.75 21.26
CA ALA A 9 36.35 19.62 20.91
C ALA A 9 36.08 18.41 21.81
N MET A 10 35.86 17.25 21.20
CA MET A 10 35.63 16.00 21.90
C MET A 10 36.75 15.00 21.62
N ALA A 11 37.48 14.62 22.67
CA ALA A 11 38.46 13.54 22.60
C ALA A 11 37.76 12.17 22.62
N GLN A 12 38.14 11.28 21.71
CA GLN A 12 37.63 9.92 21.64
C GLN A 12 38.74 8.92 21.29
N THR A 13 38.80 7.82 22.05
CA THR A 13 39.69 6.69 21.78
C THR A 13 38.96 5.63 20.98
N VAL A 14 39.45 5.33 19.78
CA VAL A 14 38.81 4.44 18.79
C VAL A 14 39.43 3.05 18.88
N VAL A 15 38.85 2.20 19.74
CA VAL A 15 39.17 0.76 19.87
C VAL A 15 38.24 -0.09 18.99
N SER A 16 37.00 0.41 18.81
CA SER A 16 35.94 -0.14 17.97
C SER A 16 35.25 1.04 17.25
N PRO A 17 34.50 0.83 16.16
CA PRO A 17 33.93 1.93 15.39
C PRO A 17 33.04 2.82 16.28
N ALA A 18 33.56 4.02 16.57
CA ALA A 18 32.87 5.01 17.38
C ALA A 18 31.73 5.63 16.56
N LYS A 19 30.58 5.86 17.20
CA LYS A 19 29.36 6.40 16.57
C LYS A 19 28.83 7.66 17.29
N PRO A 20 29.59 8.77 17.34
CA PRO A 20 29.05 10.04 17.83
C PRO A 20 27.95 10.60 16.92
N LEU A 21 27.09 11.44 17.51
CA LEU A 21 26.02 12.14 16.84
C LEU A 21 26.24 13.65 16.93
N VAL A 22 25.95 14.38 15.86
CA VAL A 22 25.93 15.85 15.86
C VAL A 22 24.59 16.33 15.32
N PHE A 23 23.97 17.30 16.00
CA PHE A 23 22.72 17.89 15.54
C PHE A 23 23.02 19.05 14.60
N VAL A 24 22.35 19.11 13.45
CA VAL A 24 22.48 20.20 12.48
C VAL A 24 21.36 21.22 12.71
N PRO A 25 21.66 22.44 13.17
CA PRO A 25 20.65 23.46 13.39
C PRO A 25 19.99 23.93 12.08
N LYS A 26 18.75 24.43 12.18
CA LYS A 26 18.09 25.14 11.08
C LYS A 26 18.91 26.34 10.63
N TYR A 27 18.83 26.69 9.35
CA TYR A 27 19.57 27.80 8.74
C TYR A 27 21.08 27.58 8.66
N THR A 28 21.55 26.34 8.75
CA THR A 28 22.97 26.03 8.51
C THR A 28 23.26 26.06 7.01
N ALA A 29 24.25 26.85 6.58
CA ALA A 29 24.70 26.88 5.20
C ALA A 29 25.82 25.88 4.92
N THR A 30 26.83 25.87 5.79
CA THR A 30 27.95 24.94 5.69
C THR A 30 28.26 24.37 7.07
N MET A 31 28.52 23.08 7.12
CA MET A 31 29.05 22.40 8.31
C MET A 31 30.50 22.02 8.04
N TRP A 32 31.41 22.43 8.91
CA TRP A 32 32.80 22.02 8.88
C TRP A 32 33.03 20.97 9.95
N PHE A 33 33.57 19.83 9.55
CA PHE A 33 34.02 18.80 10.46
C PHE A 33 35.54 18.74 10.43
N GLU A 34 36.16 18.88 11.60
CA GLU A 34 37.62 18.83 11.76
C GLU A 34 38.03 17.68 12.68
N LEU A 35 39.03 16.92 12.24
CA LEU A 35 39.74 15.96 13.06
C LEU A 35 41.10 16.55 13.44
N ARG A 36 41.36 16.66 14.74
CA ARG A 36 42.57 17.24 15.33
C ARG A 36 43.33 16.18 16.14
N SER A 37 44.61 16.43 16.34
CA SER A 37 45.43 15.73 17.34
C SER A 37 45.37 14.19 17.24
N CYS A 38 45.49 13.63 16.03
CA CYS A 38 45.41 12.18 15.86
C CYS A 38 46.69 11.47 16.32
N VAL A 39 46.62 10.74 17.43
CA VAL A 39 47.76 10.03 18.01
C VAL A 39 47.47 8.53 18.08
N ALA A 40 48.36 7.72 17.49
CA ALA A 40 48.34 6.26 17.60
C ALA A 40 49.30 5.79 18.70
N SER A 41 48.89 4.80 19.49
CA SER A 41 49.62 4.33 20.68
C SER A 41 51.07 3.86 20.45
N GLU A 42 51.48 3.57 19.21
CA GLU A 42 52.80 3.01 18.88
C GLU A 42 53.70 3.94 18.02
N GLN A 43 53.51 5.27 18.05
CA GLN A 43 54.28 6.24 17.24
C GLN A 43 54.21 6.00 15.71
N LYS A 44 53.27 5.18 15.25
CA LYS A 44 52.95 4.98 13.83
C LYS A 44 52.11 6.14 13.30
N ALA A 45 52.16 6.38 11.99
CA ALA A 45 51.29 7.36 11.34
C ALA A 45 49.82 6.98 11.56
N CYS A 46 49.03 7.93 12.09
CA CYS A 46 47.59 7.76 12.23
C CYS A 46 46.94 7.52 10.86
N ALA A 47 46.08 6.52 10.76
CA ALA A 47 45.30 6.23 9.55
C ALA A 47 43.83 5.99 9.97
N VAL A 48 42.98 6.99 9.75
CA VAL A 48 41.58 6.97 10.21
C VAL A 48 40.67 7.29 9.03
N ARG A 49 39.58 6.54 8.92
CA ARG A 49 38.48 6.80 7.99
C ARG A 49 37.29 7.32 8.77
N VAL A 50 36.86 8.53 8.44
CA VAL A 50 35.64 9.12 8.98
C VAL A 50 34.54 9.02 7.94
N VAL A 51 33.37 8.55 8.35
CA VAL A 51 32.16 8.51 7.54
C VAL A 51 31.10 9.38 8.20
N LEU A 52 30.70 10.46 7.54
CA LEU A 52 29.58 11.31 7.93
C LEU A 52 28.33 10.82 7.19
N GLY A 53 27.26 10.53 7.93
CA GLY A 53 26.01 9.99 7.39
C GLY A 53 25.65 8.60 7.94
N SER A 54 24.51 8.06 7.51
CA SER A 54 24.10 6.72 7.96
C SER A 54 24.75 5.62 7.10
N ILE A 55 25.28 4.60 7.77
CA ILE A 55 25.81 3.40 7.12
C ILE A 55 24.72 2.49 6.52
N THR A 56 23.47 2.66 6.95
CA THR A 56 22.34 1.82 6.49
C THR A 56 21.73 2.31 5.18
N LEU A 57 22.07 3.53 4.78
CA LEU A 57 21.59 4.17 3.56
C LEU A 57 22.61 4.00 2.42
N PRO A 58 22.18 4.08 1.14
CA PRO A 58 23.07 3.94 -0.02
C PRO A 58 24.31 4.84 0.08
N GLN A 59 25.40 4.48 -0.61
CA GLN A 59 26.68 5.23 -0.57
C GLN A 59 26.55 6.74 -0.88
N SER A 60 25.50 7.17 -1.59
CA SER A 60 25.19 8.59 -1.82
C SER A 60 24.91 9.39 -0.55
N PHE A 61 24.51 8.73 0.54
CA PHE A 61 24.20 9.31 1.85
C PHE A 61 25.42 9.38 2.79
N GLN A 62 26.62 9.17 2.27
CA GLN A 62 27.84 9.14 3.05
C GLN A 62 28.89 10.07 2.46
N ARG A 63 29.57 10.81 3.34
CA ARG A 63 30.77 11.56 2.99
C ARG A 63 31.94 10.98 3.76
N ILE A 64 32.94 10.53 3.01
CA ILE A 64 34.09 9.80 3.54
C ILE A 64 35.30 10.72 3.50
N LEU A 65 35.98 10.82 4.64
CA LEU A 65 37.23 11.53 4.81
C LEU A 65 38.28 10.52 5.29
N THR A 66 39.37 10.39 4.53
CA THR A 66 40.50 9.53 4.91
C THR A 66 41.64 10.42 5.37
N CYS A 67 42.03 10.26 6.64
CA CYS A 67 43.08 11.01 7.29
C CYS A 67 44.31 10.13 7.50
N THR A 68 45.45 10.54 6.96
CA THR A 68 46.73 9.86 7.12
C THR A 68 47.79 10.80 7.65
N GLY A 69 48.57 10.35 8.63
CA GLY A 69 49.64 11.13 9.26
C GLY A 69 49.17 11.95 10.47
N ASN A 70 50.04 12.87 10.91
CA ASN A 70 49.86 13.68 12.12
C ASN A 70 49.32 15.09 11.78
N VAL A 71 48.35 15.16 10.86
CA VAL A 71 47.85 16.42 10.27
C VAL A 71 46.36 16.58 10.59
N ASN A 72 45.94 17.83 10.81
CA ASN A 72 44.52 18.16 10.95
C ASN A 72 43.81 17.94 9.61
N CYS A 73 42.72 17.19 9.63
CA CYS A 73 41.87 17.03 8.46
C CYS A 73 40.57 17.81 8.64
N SER A 74 40.08 18.40 7.57
CA SER A 74 38.79 19.09 7.55
C SER A 74 37.93 18.63 6.38
N LEU A 75 36.63 18.52 6.59
CA LEU A 75 35.63 18.28 5.55
C LEU A 75 34.50 19.31 5.69
N GLY A 76 34.26 20.06 4.62
CA GLY A 76 33.12 20.97 4.51
C GLY A 76 31.92 20.27 3.85
N LEU A 77 30.75 20.41 4.45
CA LEU A 77 29.47 19.94 3.93
C LEU A 77 28.60 21.16 3.59
N ASP A 78 28.46 21.44 2.30
CA ASP A 78 27.57 22.50 1.81
C ASP A 78 26.11 22.02 1.81
N SER A 79 25.21 22.86 2.32
CA SER A 79 23.78 22.54 2.46
C SER A 79 23.55 21.20 3.20
N PRO A 80 23.86 21.15 4.52
CA PRO A 80 23.57 19.98 5.34
C PRO A 80 22.08 19.91 5.74
N PRO A 81 21.55 18.71 6.03
CA PRO A 81 20.14 18.52 6.36
C PRO A 81 19.77 19.24 7.65
N TRP A 82 18.73 20.07 7.61
CA TRP A 82 18.30 20.89 8.75
C TRP A 82 17.49 20.08 9.76
N GLU A 83 17.70 20.37 11.05
CA GLU A 83 16.95 19.76 12.17
C GLU A 83 17.07 18.22 12.20
N LYS A 84 18.18 17.69 11.66
CA LYS A 84 18.50 16.26 11.67
C LYS A 84 19.75 15.98 12.48
N TRP A 85 19.79 14.78 13.03
CA TRP A 85 20.98 14.21 13.64
C TRP A 85 21.83 13.53 12.57
N LEU A 86 23.08 13.95 12.47
CA LEU A 86 24.06 13.34 11.60
C LEU A 86 24.91 12.37 12.42
N GLN A 87 25.00 11.13 11.93
CA GLN A 87 25.89 10.12 12.50
C GLN A 87 27.30 10.31 11.95
N ILE A 88 28.27 10.24 12.84
CA ILE A 88 29.70 10.27 12.53
C ILE A 88 30.24 8.90 12.91
N MET A 89 30.87 8.21 11.96
CA MET A 89 31.58 6.96 12.22
C MET A 89 33.06 7.17 12.03
N VAL A 90 33.85 6.71 13.00
CA VAL A 90 35.31 6.78 12.94
C VAL A 90 35.86 5.36 12.97
N GLU A 91 36.53 4.96 11.89
CA GLU A 91 37.16 3.66 11.71
C GLU A 91 38.69 3.80 11.69
N ASN A 92 39.37 2.94 12.45
CA ASN A 92 40.83 2.82 12.39
C ASN A 92 41.22 1.93 11.19
N LEU A 93 42.04 2.45 10.28
CA LEU A 93 42.55 1.73 9.09
C LEU A 93 43.91 1.04 9.36
N GLY A 94 44.46 1.18 10.57
CA GLY A 94 45.72 0.55 10.96
C GLY A 94 45.66 -0.97 10.96
N THR A 95 46.75 -1.62 10.53
CA THR A 95 46.88 -3.09 10.39
C THR A 95 47.12 -3.83 11.72
N GLY A 96 46.78 -3.24 12.86
CA GLY A 96 46.89 -3.86 14.19
C GLY A 96 45.93 -3.25 15.20
N SER A 97 45.68 -3.94 16.31
CA SER A 97 44.81 -3.52 17.44
C SER A 97 45.42 -2.37 18.26
N ALA A 98 45.98 -1.36 17.60
CA ALA A 98 46.53 -0.18 18.23
C ALA A 98 45.42 0.86 18.39
N ASP A 99 45.18 1.29 19.62
CA ASP A 99 44.21 2.32 19.93
C ASP A 99 44.64 3.67 19.34
N VAL A 100 43.68 4.36 18.71
CA VAL A 100 43.89 5.70 18.13
C VAL A 100 43.05 6.70 18.91
N SER A 101 43.70 7.70 19.50
CA SER A 101 43.02 8.84 20.12
C SER A 101 42.90 9.98 19.12
N VAL A 102 41.68 10.49 18.94
CA VAL A 102 41.36 11.61 18.06
C VAL A 102 40.56 12.67 18.80
N GLU A 103 40.70 13.92 18.37
CA GLU A 103 39.87 15.04 18.82
C GLU A 103 38.99 15.50 17.66
N MET A 104 37.68 15.56 17.87
CA MET A 104 36.72 15.94 16.82
C MET A 104 36.08 17.29 17.16
N VAL A 105 35.94 18.15 16.16
CA VAL A 105 35.25 19.45 16.27
C VAL A 105 34.30 19.59 15.09
N ALA A 106 33.06 20.01 15.35
CA ALA A 106 32.12 20.41 14.32
C ALA A 106 31.77 21.90 14.47
N SER A 107 31.90 22.68 13.40
CA SER A 107 31.53 24.09 13.37
C SER A 107 30.53 24.37 12.24
N PHE A 108 29.75 25.44 12.37
CA PHE A 108 28.62 25.72 11.48
C PHE A 108 28.64 27.18 11.04
N THR A 109 28.41 27.41 9.75
CA THR A 109 28.15 28.74 9.20
C THR A 109 26.64 28.94 9.09
N ALA A 110 26.10 29.92 9.79
CA ALA A 110 24.67 30.22 9.77
C ALA A 110 24.31 31.15 8.60
N CYS A 111 23.17 30.87 7.96
CA CYS A 111 22.56 31.70 6.93
C CYS A 111 21.12 32.04 7.29
N LYS A 112 20.94 33.15 8.00
CA LYS A 112 19.63 33.52 8.55
C LYS A 112 18.80 34.29 7.51
N PRO A 113 17.46 34.16 7.58
CA PRO A 113 16.58 34.97 6.75
C PRO A 113 16.74 36.46 7.08
N GLY A 114 16.79 37.31 6.05
CA GLY A 114 16.65 38.76 6.19
C GLY A 114 15.34 39.10 6.89
N SER A 115 15.37 39.98 7.90
CA SER A 115 14.17 40.36 8.65
C SER A 115 13.21 41.19 7.79
N ALA A 116 12.37 40.55 7.00
CA ALA A 116 11.13 41.15 6.53
C ALA A 116 10.05 40.89 7.59
N SER A 117 9.95 41.81 8.55
CA SER A 117 8.84 41.95 9.53
C SER A 117 8.43 40.69 10.30
N SER A 118 8.72 40.71 11.60
CA SER A 118 8.16 39.82 12.61
C SER A 118 6.64 39.72 12.50
N PHE A 119 6.14 38.63 11.91
CA PHE A 119 4.74 38.26 11.99
C PHE A 119 4.63 36.81 12.49
N LEU A 120 4.27 36.71 13.77
CA LEU A 120 3.68 35.58 14.49
C LEU A 120 4.25 34.18 14.22
N ASN A 121 4.94 33.63 15.24
CA ASN A 121 5.06 32.19 15.46
C ASN A 121 3.67 31.54 15.46
N PHE A 122 3.25 30.96 14.32
CA PHE A 122 2.14 30.02 14.27
C PHE A 122 2.66 28.62 14.57
N SER A 123 3.06 28.39 15.82
CA SER A 123 3.08 27.05 16.38
C SER A 123 1.66 26.70 16.83
N SER A 124 1.09 25.68 16.16
CA SER A 124 -0.10 24.90 16.56
C SER A 124 -1.40 25.67 16.84
N LEU A 125 -2.21 25.88 15.80
CA LEU A 125 -3.67 25.93 15.97
C LEU A 125 -4.22 24.51 15.78
N ASN A 126 -4.02 23.69 16.80
CA ASN A 126 -4.73 22.44 16.97
C ASN A 126 -5.13 22.32 18.44
N GLN A 127 -6.07 23.17 18.86
CA GLN A 127 -6.79 23.00 20.11
C GLN A 127 -8.21 23.51 19.95
N SER A 128 -9.14 22.59 20.16
CA SER A 128 -10.59 22.75 20.12
C SER A 128 -11.06 23.93 20.98
N GLN A 129 -11.74 24.88 20.35
CA GLN A 129 -12.47 25.93 21.06
C GLN A 129 -13.68 25.32 21.76
N THR A 130 -13.61 25.25 23.09
CA THR A 130 -14.79 25.33 23.95
C THR A 130 -14.67 26.61 24.76
N GLY A 131 -15.66 27.51 24.61
CA GLY A 131 -15.65 28.84 25.22
C GLY A 131 -15.77 28.81 26.76
N PRO A 132 -15.49 29.94 27.42
CA PRO A 132 -16.61 30.73 27.93
C PRO A 132 -16.44 32.27 27.92
N ARG A 133 -17.57 32.90 28.24
CA ARG A 133 -18.01 34.32 28.22
C ARG A 133 -17.12 35.37 28.93
N PRO A 134 -17.32 36.67 28.62
CA PRO A 134 -16.49 37.78 29.09
C PRO A 134 -16.96 38.35 30.43
N GLY A 135 -16.01 38.76 31.27
CA GLY A 135 -16.27 39.51 32.50
C GLY A 135 -15.00 39.98 33.21
N ASN A 136 -14.92 41.30 33.36
CA ASN A 136 -14.16 42.09 34.34
C ASN A 136 -12.68 42.50 34.11
N THR A 137 -12.57 43.82 34.06
CA THR A 137 -11.48 44.74 34.36
C THR A 137 -10.73 44.44 35.67
N GLY A 138 -9.40 44.55 35.63
CA GLY A 138 -8.55 44.54 36.83
C GLY A 138 -7.05 44.60 36.52
N THR A 139 -6.46 45.75 36.81
CA THR A 139 -5.04 46.12 36.79
C THR A 139 -4.10 45.25 37.65
N ALA A 140 -2.87 45.00 37.14
CA ALA A 140 -1.55 44.89 37.81
C ALA A 140 -0.67 43.93 36.98
N GLY A 141 0.44 44.32 36.36
CA GLY A 141 1.58 45.01 36.95
C GLY A 141 2.57 43.98 37.51
N SER A 142 3.35 43.30 36.65
CA SER A 142 4.56 42.56 37.06
C SER A 142 5.51 42.37 35.88
N ARG A 143 6.54 43.23 35.83
CA ARG A 143 7.75 43.09 35.02
C ARG A 143 8.56 41.91 35.55
N ALA A 144 8.73 40.86 34.74
CA ALA A 144 9.80 39.89 34.92
C ALA A 144 11.03 40.37 34.12
N LEU A 145 12.09 40.74 34.84
CA LEU A 145 13.41 41.03 34.31
C LEU A 145 14.05 39.73 33.76
N PRO A 146 14.72 39.73 32.59
CA PRO A 146 15.64 38.65 32.24
C PRO A 146 16.93 38.77 33.06
N ALA A 147 17.40 37.64 33.57
CA ALA A 147 18.68 37.51 34.26
C ALA A 147 19.86 37.80 33.31
N GLY A 148 20.90 38.43 33.86
CA GLY A 148 21.98 39.08 33.12
C GLY A 148 22.85 38.17 32.26
N GLU A 149 23.09 38.62 31.03
CA GLU A 149 24.21 38.21 30.20
C GLU A 149 25.43 39.08 30.52
N ALA A 150 26.55 38.44 30.84
CA ALA A 150 27.85 39.07 30.94
C ALA A 150 28.36 39.47 29.53
N PRO A 151 29.11 40.57 29.37
CA PRO A 151 29.53 41.04 28.07
C PRO A 151 30.74 40.21 27.60
N ARG A 152 30.56 39.41 26.55
CA ARG A 152 31.69 38.90 25.76
C ARG A 152 31.65 39.55 24.39
N ASN A 153 32.70 40.32 24.12
CA ASN A 153 33.02 40.90 22.82
C ASN A 153 33.06 39.81 21.74
N ALA A 154 32.19 39.90 20.75
CA ALA A 154 32.42 39.39 19.40
C ALA A 154 31.55 40.20 18.43
N SER A 155 32.19 40.69 17.37
CA SER A 155 31.61 41.44 16.27
C SER A 155 30.75 40.55 15.36
N ASP A 156 29.61 40.04 15.84
CA ASP A 156 28.68 39.25 15.03
C ASP A 156 27.56 40.15 14.48
N GLN A 157 27.84 40.83 13.36
CA GLN A 157 26.77 41.34 12.51
C GLN A 157 25.97 40.13 11.98
N PRO A 158 24.63 40.10 12.08
CA PRO A 158 23.85 38.99 11.55
C PRO A 158 24.03 38.88 10.03
N SER A 159 24.64 37.79 9.57
CA SER A 159 24.81 37.45 8.16
C SER A 159 23.47 37.00 7.56
N PHE A 160 22.69 37.98 7.09
CA PHE A 160 21.51 37.72 6.30
C PHE A 160 21.93 37.20 4.93
N CYS A 161 21.50 35.99 4.56
CA CYS A 161 21.84 35.44 3.24
C CYS A 161 20.75 34.58 2.58
N LEU A 162 19.52 34.60 3.10
CA LEU A 162 18.37 34.04 2.41
C LEU A 162 17.12 34.87 2.68
N GLN A 163 16.08 34.66 1.88
CA GLN A 163 14.74 35.16 2.14
C GLN A 163 13.80 33.96 2.33
N SER A 164 12.97 33.97 3.36
CA SER A 164 12.00 32.90 3.60
C SER A 164 10.59 33.41 3.36
N GLN A 165 9.82 32.66 2.57
CA GLN A 165 8.43 32.98 2.29
C GLN A 165 7.52 32.06 3.12
N PRO A 166 6.50 32.62 3.81
CA PRO A 166 5.57 31.82 4.57
C PRO A 166 4.62 31.05 3.65
N VAL A 167 4.57 29.73 3.85
CA VAL A 167 3.72 28.79 3.09
C VAL A 167 2.78 28.10 4.07
N VAL A 168 1.50 28.05 3.71
CA VAL A 168 0.45 27.31 4.42
C VAL A 168 0.27 25.96 3.76
N ARG A 169 0.30 24.90 4.57
CA ARG A 169 -0.06 23.53 4.19
C ARG A 169 -1.56 23.34 4.42
N GLU A 170 -2.30 23.08 3.35
CA GLU A 170 -3.74 22.78 3.37
C GLU A 170 -3.93 21.28 3.09
N ASP A 171 -4.36 20.54 4.10
CA ASP A 171 -4.73 19.13 3.96
C ASP A 171 -6.11 19.03 3.30
N LEU A 172 -6.17 18.50 2.08
CA LEU A 172 -7.42 18.33 1.33
C LEU A 172 -8.06 16.97 1.64
N ASP A 173 -7.24 15.93 1.72
CA ASP A 173 -7.61 14.55 2.06
C ASP A 173 -6.43 13.88 2.82
N VAL A 174 -6.59 12.61 3.23
CA VAL A 174 -5.58 11.84 3.98
C VAL A 174 -4.20 11.77 3.29
N VAL A 175 -4.19 11.81 1.96
CA VAL A 175 -3.00 11.66 1.10
C VAL A 175 -2.92 12.78 0.05
N SER A 176 -3.53 13.94 0.33
CA SER A 176 -3.57 15.07 -0.61
C SER A 176 -3.38 16.39 0.10
N VAL A 177 -2.39 17.15 -0.36
CA VAL A 177 -1.92 18.37 0.29
C VAL A 177 -1.76 19.45 -0.75
N ARG A 178 -2.16 20.68 -0.43
CA ARG A 178 -1.91 21.85 -1.26
C ARG A 178 -1.12 22.88 -0.47
N TYR A 179 -0.10 23.46 -1.10
CA TYR A 179 0.70 24.54 -0.51
C TYR A 179 0.25 25.88 -1.07
N ARG A 180 -0.07 26.84 -0.18
CA ARG A 180 -0.47 28.20 -0.55
C ARG A 180 0.45 29.24 0.09
N LEU A 181 0.75 30.28 -0.67
CA LEU A 181 1.50 31.45 -0.20
C LEU A 181 0.54 32.44 0.49
N LEU A 182 0.97 33.03 1.61
CA LEU A 182 0.13 33.98 2.37
C LEU A 182 -0.06 35.32 1.66
N ASN A 183 0.96 35.79 0.93
CA ASN A 183 1.01 37.15 0.36
C ASN A 183 0.52 37.20 -1.11
N GLY A 184 -0.26 36.21 -1.55
CA GLY A 184 -0.72 36.06 -2.93
C GLY A 184 0.05 34.98 -3.72
N PRO A 185 -0.32 34.75 -4.99
CA PRO A 185 0.21 33.62 -5.77
C PRO A 185 1.66 33.79 -6.22
N SER A 186 2.16 35.03 -6.25
CA SER A 186 3.49 35.37 -6.76
C SER A 186 4.49 35.68 -5.63
N VAL A 187 5.69 35.14 -5.76
CA VAL A 187 6.83 35.34 -4.88
C VAL A 187 7.84 36.28 -5.55
N PRO A 188 8.34 37.32 -4.85
CA PRO A 188 9.47 38.10 -5.33
C PRO A 188 10.76 37.29 -5.19
N VAL A 189 11.55 37.22 -6.27
CA VAL A 189 12.82 36.49 -6.34
C VAL A 189 13.92 37.44 -6.78
N TYR A 190 15.04 37.40 -6.06
CA TYR A 190 16.18 38.29 -6.26
C TYR A 190 17.42 37.52 -6.73
N SER A 191 18.42 38.26 -7.21
CA SER A 191 19.71 37.71 -7.66
C SER A 191 20.70 37.49 -6.49
N ILE A 192 20.68 38.36 -5.48
CA ILE A 192 21.64 38.39 -4.37
C ILE A 192 21.42 37.24 -3.39
N PHE A 193 20.19 37.07 -2.92
CA PHE A 193 19.84 36.05 -1.93
C PHE A 193 18.78 35.09 -2.49
N PRO A 194 18.90 33.77 -2.25
CA PRO A 194 17.88 32.81 -2.62
C PRO A 194 16.59 33.07 -1.83
N THR A 195 15.47 32.84 -2.50
CA THR A 195 14.14 32.83 -1.87
C THR A 195 13.74 31.39 -1.59
N LEU A 196 13.34 31.10 -0.36
CA LEU A 196 13.08 29.76 0.14
C LEU A 196 11.61 29.57 0.52
N LEU A 197 11.00 28.52 -0.03
CA LEU A 197 9.67 28.03 0.34
C LEU A 197 9.80 26.68 1.04
N PHE A 198 9.06 26.53 2.14
CA PHE A 198 9.01 25.29 2.91
C PHE A 198 7.79 24.45 2.51
N LEU A 199 8.04 23.18 2.17
CA LEU A 199 7.05 22.20 1.75
C LEU A 199 7.11 21.00 2.72
N GLY A 200 6.40 21.10 3.84
CA GLY A 200 6.44 20.06 4.90
C GLY A 200 5.69 18.78 4.52
N LEU A 201 6.43 17.71 4.18
CA LEU A 201 5.91 16.36 3.94
C LEU A 201 6.36 15.42 5.06
N ASN A 202 6.17 15.83 6.32
CA ASN A 202 6.73 15.15 7.49
C ASN A 202 5.75 14.18 8.17
N THR A 203 4.57 13.94 7.60
CA THR A 203 3.64 12.94 8.11
C THR A 203 3.88 11.61 7.41
N GLY A 204 3.80 10.49 8.14
CA GLY A 204 3.97 9.14 7.57
C GLY A 204 2.90 8.74 6.52
N MET A 205 1.97 9.65 6.19
CA MET A 205 0.94 9.51 5.16
C MET A 205 1.27 10.28 3.88
N ASP A 206 2.29 11.16 3.90
CA ASP A 206 2.69 12.00 2.76
C ASP A 206 3.52 11.25 1.69
N SER A 207 3.95 10.01 1.96
CA SER A 207 4.83 9.23 1.07
C SER A 207 4.13 8.56 -0.12
N GLY A 208 2.81 8.68 -0.22
CA GLY A 208 1.97 7.86 -1.09
C GLY A 208 1.40 8.57 -2.30
N GLY A 209 2.16 9.44 -2.97
CA GLY A 209 1.61 10.28 -4.02
C GLY A 209 2.64 10.89 -4.95
N SER A 210 2.27 11.98 -5.62
CA SER A 210 3.16 12.74 -6.49
C SER A 210 3.23 14.21 -6.06
N LEU A 211 4.43 14.67 -5.70
CA LEU A 211 4.67 16.08 -5.43
C LEU A 211 4.88 16.80 -6.76
N THR A 212 3.93 17.64 -7.12
CA THR A 212 4.04 18.52 -8.28
C THR A 212 4.46 19.91 -7.82
N SER A 213 5.49 20.47 -8.45
CA SER A 213 5.92 21.85 -8.26
C SER A 213 5.94 22.55 -9.62
N LEU A 214 5.09 23.56 -9.77
CA LEU A 214 4.96 24.40 -10.94
C LEU A 214 5.53 25.78 -10.63
N SER A 215 6.42 26.29 -11.48
CA SER A 215 6.97 27.64 -11.39
C SER A 215 6.70 28.39 -12.69
N LEU A 216 6.11 29.58 -12.57
CA LEU A 216 5.79 30.47 -13.70
C LEU A 216 6.47 31.83 -13.53
N ALA A 217 7.30 32.26 -14.48
CA ALA A 217 8.07 33.51 -14.40
C ALA A 217 8.32 34.14 -15.78
N ASN A 218 8.45 35.47 -15.82
CA ASN A 218 8.78 36.24 -17.03
C ASN A 218 10.29 36.54 -17.17
N ALA A 219 11.12 35.98 -16.29
CA ALA A 219 12.56 36.16 -16.24
C ALA A 219 13.26 34.82 -16.00
N THR A 220 14.57 34.77 -16.21
CA THR A 220 15.34 33.53 -16.04
C THR A 220 15.56 33.23 -14.56
N VAL A 221 14.81 32.27 -14.01
CA VAL A 221 14.87 31.88 -12.61
C VAL A 221 15.25 30.41 -12.50
N LEU A 222 16.24 30.11 -11.67
CA LEU A 222 16.61 28.75 -11.31
C LEU A 222 15.91 28.36 -10.00
N ALA A 223 15.28 27.21 -10.03
CA ALA A 223 14.59 26.56 -8.93
C ALA A 223 15.29 25.26 -8.56
N CYS A 224 15.42 24.99 -7.27
CA CYS A 224 15.91 23.72 -6.75
C CYS A 224 14.90 23.15 -5.76
N VAL A 225 14.37 21.97 -6.04
CA VAL A 225 13.51 21.22 -5.10
C VAL A 225 14.35 20.12 -4.45
N SER A 226 14.50 20.16 -3.13
CA SER A 226 15.34 19.19 -2.40
C SER A 226 14.72 18.77 -1.07
N ALA A 227 14.91 17.50 -0.72
CA ALA A 227 14.48 16.92 0.55
C ALA A 227 15.53 17.14 1.64
N ALA A 228 15.08 17.31 2.88
CA ALA A 228 15.85 17.47 4.12
C ALA A 228 16.81 18.69 4.20
N SER A 229 17.32 19.18 3.09
CA SER A 229 18.21 20.35 3.01
C SER A 229 17.81 21.27 1.87
N PRO A 230 17.81 22.59 2.08
CA PRO A 230 17.66 23.56 0.99
C PRO A 230 18.99 23.84 0.29
N VAL A 231 18.92 24.17 -1.01
CA VAL A 231 20.08 24.68 -1.77
C VAL A 231 20.16 26.18 -1.59
N LEU A 232 21.20 26.70 -0.93
CA LEU A 232 21.33 28.14 -0.65
C LEU A 232 22.07 28.93 -1.75
N SER A 233 22.74 28.25 -2.67
CA SER A 233 23.36 28.89 -3.84
C SER A 233 22.98 28.14 -5.13
N PRO A 234 21.71 28.23 -5.58
CA PRO A 234 21.27 27.60 -6.83
C PRO A 234 22.17 27.95 -8.03
N ASN A 235 22.56 29.21 -8.18
CA ASN A 235 23.39 29.67 -9.31
C ASN A 235 24.75 28.96 -9.39
N ALA A 236 25.37 28.65 -8.25
CA ALA A 236 26.69 28.03 -8.20
C ALA A 236 26.66 26.52 -8.46
N THR A 237 25.60 25.83 -8.01
CA THR A 237 25.52 24.37 -8.09
C THR A 237 24.96 23.90 -9.43
N GLN A 238 24.02 24.64 -10.04
CA GLN A 238 23.26 24.35 -11.28
C GLN A 238 22.47 23.03 -11.28
N ASN A 239 23.02 21.96 -10.71
CA ASN A 239 22.43 20.64 -10.54
C ASN A 239 21.71 20.48 -9.19
N CYS A 240 21.56 21.54 -8.38
CA CYS A 240 20.85 21.46 -7.08
C CYS A 240 21.40 20.38 -6.13
N SER A 241 22.71 20.19 -6.10
CA SER A 241 23.38 19.24 -5.20
C SER A 241 23.40 19.76 -3.76
N THR A 242 23.09 18.90 -2.79
CA THR A 242 23.25 19.15 -1.35
C THR A 242 24.33 18.23 -0.76
N ALA A 243 24.60 18.33 0.55
CA ALA A 243 25.61 17.51 1.22
C ALA A 243 25.41 16.00 1.00
N PHE A 244 24.15 15.51 1.00
CA PHE A 244 23.82 14.08 0.93
C PHE A 244 22.76 13.73 -0.13
N PHE A 245 21.97 14.70 -0.60
CA PHE A 245 20.87 14.47 -1.52
C PHE A 245 21.08 15.20 -2.84
N GLN A 246 20.70 14.53 -3.93
CA GLN A 246 20.59 15.17 -5.22
C GLN A 246 19.20 15.81 -5.32
N GLY A 247 19.16 17.15 -5.40
CA GLY A 247 17.92 17.88 -5.64
C GLY A 247 17.51 17.83 -7.12
N TYR A 248 16.30 18.32 -7.38
CA TYR A 248 15.70 18.43 -8.70
C TYR A 248 15.81 19.88 -9.21
N PRO A 249 16.57 20.13 -10.28
CA PRO A 249 16.61 21.45 -10.89
C PRO A 249 15.35 21.71 -11.72
N LEU A 250 14.80 22.91 -11.60
CA LEU A 250 13.86 23.49 -12.56
C LEU A 250 14.42 24.83 -13.04
N SER A 251 14.20 25.16 -14.30
CA SER A 251 14.58 26.46 -14.85
C SER A 251 13.40 27.04 -15.61
N VAL A 252 13.06 28.28 -15.29
CA VAL A 252 12.07 29.07 -16.02
C VAL A 252 12.82 30.15 -16.77
N SER A 253 12.44 30.40 -18.02
CA SER A 253 13.08 31.41 -18.87
C SER A 253 12.04 32.30 -19.52
N ALA A 254 12.45 33.45 -20.06
CA ALA A 254 11.53 34.31 -20.82
C ALA A 254 10.92 33.61 -22.05
N SER A 255 11.59 32.61 -22.61
CA SER A 255 11.09 31.77 -23.72
C SER A 255 10.23 30.58 -23.27
N SER A 256 10.43 30.12 -22.03
CA SER A 256 9.72 28.99 -21.43
C SER A 256 9.24 29.42 -20.06
N THR A 257 8.12 30.14 -20.04
CA THR A 257 7.62 30.82 -18.85
C THR A 257 7.12 29.85 -17.78
N GLU A 258 6.95 28.57 -18.11
CA GLU A 258 6.42 27.51 -17.25
C GLU A 258 7.41 26.35 -17.12
N ALA A 259 7.64 25.91 -15.87
CA ALA A 259 8.39 24.69 -15.57
C ALA A 259 7.65 23.86 -14.52
N MET A 260 7.46 22.57 -14.82
CA MET A 260 6.76 21.61 -13.96
C MET A 260 7.72 20.48 -13.58
N LEU A 261 7.79 20.18 -12.28
CA LEU A 261 8.47 19.01 -11.74
C LEU A 261 7.45 18.10 -11.08
N ILE A 262 7.60 16.80 -11.29
CA ILE A 262 6.77 15.75 -10.71
C ILE A 262 7.69 14.75 -10.03
N VAL A 263 7.68 14.72 -8.70
CA VAL A 263 8.40 13.73 -7.90
C VAL A 263 7.41 12.64 -7.49
N LEU A 264 7.61 11.43 -7.99
CA LEU A 264 6.78 10.27 -7.64
C LEU A 264 7.25 9.68 -6.31
N TYR A 265 6.30 9.38 -5.42
CA TYR A 265 6.52 8.82 -4.09
C TYR A 265 7.61 9.58 -3.31
N PRO A 266 7.41 10.88 -3.04
CA PRO A 266 8.41 11.68 -2.33
C PRO A 266 8.68 11.09 -0.94
N GLU A 267 9.94 11.14 -0.51
CA GLU A 267 10.32 10.73 0.84
C GLU A 267 9.63 11.61 1.89
N THR A 268 9.16 10.99 2.99
CA THR A 268 8.60 11.70 4.14
C THR A 268 9.71 12.51 4.83
N SER A 269 9.79 13.80 4.53
CA SER A 269 10.78 14.71 5.05
C SER A 269 10.33 16.16 4.88
N ASP A 270 11.17 17.08 5.35
CA ASP A 270 11.02 18.50 5.12
C ASP A 270 11.56 18.83 3.73
N TRP A 271 10.70 19.23 2.80
CA TRP A 271 11.09 19.62 1.45
C TRP A 271 11.23 21.13 1.33
N PHE A 272 12.13 21.54 0.46
CA PHE A 272 12.46 22.94 0.24
C PHE A 272 12.48 23.26 -1.24
N LEU A 273 11.90 24.40 -1.62
CA LEU A 273 12.04 25.00 -2.94
C LEU A 273 12.86 26.28 -2.80
N SER A 274 14.07 26.26 -3.36
CA SER A 274 14.97 27.41 -3.43
C SER A 274 14.89 28.05 -4.81
N LEU A 275 14.67 29.37 -4.86
CA LEU A 275 14.55 30.16 -6.08
C LEU A 275 15.63 31.24 -6.13
N GLN A 276 16.31 31.39 -7.26
CA GLN A 276 17.27 32.48 -7.47
C GLN A 276 17.20 33.01 -8.90
N LEU A 277 17.19 34.33 -9.04
CA LEU A 277 17.19 35.02 -10.33
C LEU A 277 18.58 34.94 -10.97
N ILE A 278 18.65 34.54 -12.24
CA ILE A 278 19.90 34.52 -13.02
C ILE A 278 19.97 35.76 -13.92
N CYS A 279 21.08 36.47 -13.82
CA CYS A 279 21.38 37.61 -14.68
C CYS A 279 21.86 37.18 -16.08
N PRO A 280 21.46 37.88 -17.15
CA PRO A 280 22.00 37.64 -18.49
C PRO A 280 23.52 37.84 -18.53
N LYS A 281 24.24 36.93 -19.20
CA LYS A 281 25.70 37.03 -19.38
C LYS A 281 26.04 38.30 -20.18
N GLY A 282 26.81 39.22 -19.60
CA GLY A 282 27.33 40.42 -20.27
C GLY A 282 26.78 41.75 -19.74
N GLN A 283 25.70 41.75 -18.97
CA GLN A 283 25.36 42.82 -18.02
C GLN A 283 25.91 42.37 -16.65
N GLY A 284 26.52 43.27 -15.87
CA GLY A 284 27.12 42.92 -14.57
C GLY A 284 26.12 42.35 -13.54
N GLU A 285 26.53 42.21 -12.27
CA GLU A 285 25.64 41.76 -11.20
C GLU A 285 24.36 42.63 -11.16
N CYS A 286 23.18 42.04 -11.41
CA CYS A 286 21.91 42.76 -11.32
C CYS A 286 21.50 42.88 -9.85
N THR A 287 22.20 43.72 -9.10
CA THR A 287 22.09 43.87 -7.63
C THR A 287 20.71 44.33 -7.14
N ASN A 288 19.80 44.74 -8.03
CA ASN A 288 18.43 45.13 -7.66
C ASN A 288 17.34 44.53 -8.57
N ALA A 289 17.66 43.48 -9.34
CA ALA A 289 16.65 42.85 -10.19
C ALA A 289 15.71 41.98 -9.36
N GLU A 290 14.40 42.19 -9.56
CA GLU A 290 13.33 41.41 -8.95
C GLU A 290 12.50 40.73 -10.05
N ALA A 291 12.26 39.44 -9.89
CA ALA A 291 11.32 38.69 -10.71
C ALA A 291 10.16 38.19 -9.84
N LYS A 292 8.94 38.27 -10.37
CA LYS A 292 7.77 37.66 -9.74
C LYS A 292 7.55 36.26 -10.29
N VAL A 293 7.56 35.27 -9.40
CA VAL A 293 7.40 33.85 -9.75
C VAL A 293 6.13 33.31 -9.09
N THR A 294 5.20 32.81 -9.88
CA THR A 294 4.04 32.10 -9.34
C THR A 294 4.43 30.65 -9.09
N VAL A 295 4.28 30.21 -7.84
CA VAL A 295 4.59 28.83 -7.44
C VAL A 295 3.31 28.11 -7.04
N VAL A 296 3.07 26.95 -7.64
CA VAL A 296 2.00 26.05 -7.25
C VAL A 296 2.60 24.71 -6.89
N ALA A 297 2.48 24.31 -5.62
CA ALA A 297 2.95 23.02 -5.15
C ALA A 297 1.79 22.25 -4.51
N TYR A 298 1.65 20.97 -4.86
CA TYR A 298 0.65 20.08 -4.29
C TYR A 298 1.12 18.62 -4.33
N LEU A 299 0.61 17.83 -3.40
CA LEU A 299 0.73 16.39 -3.35
C LEU A 299 -0.61 15.78 -3.79
N THR A 300 -0.60 14.98 -4.86
CA THR A 300 -1.76 14.18 -5.29
C THR A 300 -1.56 12.71 -4.98
N PRO A 301 -2.62 11.94 -4.70
CA PRO A 301 -2.50 10.55 -4.27
C PRO A 301 -2.14 9.61 -5.43
N CYS A 302 -2.62 9.91 -6.63
CA CYS A 302 -2.34 9.11 -7.81
C CYS A 302 -1.87 10.00 -8.95
N PHE A 303 -0.90 9.49 -9.71
CA PHE A 303 -0.37 10.18 -10.88
C PHE A 303 -1.38 10.07 -12.02
N ASN A 304 -1.81 11.21 -12.57
CA ASN A 304 -2.78 11.32 -13.68
C ASN A 304 -4.06 10.47 -13.49
N ASP A 305 -4.56 10.38 -12.25
CA ASP A 305 -5.76 9.62 -11.89
C ASP A 305 -5.77 8.15 -12.36
N CYS A 306 -4.58 7.55 -12.55
CA CYS A 306 -4.40 6.17 -12.99
C CYS A 306 -4.96 5.82 -14.38
N GLY A 307 -5.25 6.84 -15.21
CA GLY A 307 -5.78 6.66 -16.55
C GLY A 307 -7.10 5.87 -16.61
N LEU A 308 -7.40 5.30 -17.78
CA LEU A 308 -8.64 4.53 -18.01
C LEU A 308 -8.56 3.08 -17.49
N TYR A 309 -7.35 2.52 -17.39
CA TYR A 309 -7.10 1.11 -17.10
C TYR A 309 -6.57 0.88 -15.68
N GLY A 310 -6.59 1.91 -14.84
CA GLY A 310 -6.20 1.84 -13.43
C GLY A 310 -7.27 2.41 -12.52
N GLN A 311 -7.15 2.11 -11.24
CA GLN A 311 -7.96 2.73 -10.20
C GLN A 311 -7.06 3.24 -9.10
N CYS A 312 -7.27 4.51 -8.71
CA CYS A 312 -6.57 5.10 -7.57
C CYS A 312 -7.09 4.47 -6.28
N SER A 313 -6.20 3.84 -5.50
CA SER A 313 -6.57 3.19 -4.25
C SER A 313 -5.56 3.47 -3.15
N LEU A 314 -6.05 3.53 -1.91
CA LEU A 314 -5.24 3.59 -0.71
C LEU A 314 -4.81 2.17 -0.35
N LEU A 315 -3.51 1.91 -0.41
CA LEU A 315 -2.89 0.61 -0.19
C LEU A 315 -2.20 0.60 1.17
N ARG A 316 -2.22 -0.56 1.83
CA ARG A 316 -1.54 -0.79 3.11
C ARG A 316 -0.58 -1.97 3.01
N ARG A 317 0.71 -1.74 3.29
CA ARG A 317 1.71 -2.82 3.34
C ARG A 317 2.67 -2.62 4.51
N HIS A 318 2.87 -3.66 5.34
CA HIS A 318 3.77 -3.62 6.50
C HIS A 318 3.52 -2.43 7.46
N GLY A 319 2.27 -1.98 7.59
CA GLY A 319 1.90 -0.84 8.44
C GLY A 319 1.98 0.53 7.77
N TYR A 320 2.58 0.64 6.58
CA TYR A 320 2.61 1.89 5.80
C TYR A 320 1.36 2.03 4.95
N LEU A 321 0.79 3.23 4.95
CA LEU A 321 -0.31 3.64 4.09
C LEU A 321 0.24 4.50 2.96
N TYR A 322 -0.13 4.19 1.72
CA TYR A 322 0.24 4.96 0.55
C TYR A 322 -0.87 4.88 -0.48
N ALA A 323 -1.08 5.93 -1.27
CA ALA A 323 -1.93 5.84 -2.44
C ALA A 323 -1.10 5.47 -3.68
N GLY A 324 -1.76 4.84 -4.64
CA GLY A 324 -1.13 4.44 -5.88
C GLY A 324 -2.13 3.84 -6.84
N CYS A 325 -1.66 3.61 -8.06
CA CYS A 325 -2.48 3.09 -9.13
C CYS A 325 -2.49 1.55 -9.12
N SER A 326 -3.68 0.97 -8.98
CA SER A 326 -3.91 -0.45 -9.20
C SER A 326 -4.31 -0.68 -10.65
N CYS A 327 -3.35 -1.18 -11.45
CA CYS A 327 -3.55 -1.42 -12.87
C CYS A 327 -4.33 -2.71 -13.14
N LYS A 328 -5.20 -2.67 -14.14
CA LYS A 328 -6.08 -3.77 -14.55
C LYS A 328 -5.63 -4.34 -15.88
N ALA A 329 -6.03 -5.57 -16.20
CA ALA A 329 -5.85 -6.22 -17.52
C ALA A 329 -4.39 -6.24 -18.04
N GLY A 330 -3.40 -6.40 -17.16
CA GLY A 330 -1.99 -6.46 -17.54
C GLY A 330 -1.35 -5.11 -17.90
N TRP A 331 -2.09 -4.00 -17.79
CA TRP A 331 -1.53 -2.66 -17.92
C TRP A 331 -0.53 -2.40 -16.81
N SER A 332 0.47 -1.57 -17.10
CA SER A 332 1.54 -1.26 -16.16
C SER A 332 1.95 0.22 -16.20
N GLY A 333 3.01 0.58 -15.47
CA GLY A 333 3.47 1.95 -15.33
C GLY A 333 2.75 2.73 -14.22
N TRP A 334 3.27 3.92 -13.91
CA TRP A 334 2.83 4.74 -12.77
C TRP A 334 1.38 5.25 -12.88
N SER A 335 0.87 5.39 -14.11
CA SER A 335 -0.51 5.80 -14.41
C SER A 335 -1.31 4.70 -15.12
N CYS A 336 -0.85 3.44 -15.12
CA CYS A 336 -1.50 2.33 -15.83
C CYS A 336 -1.73 2.59 -17.34
N THR A 337 -0.77 3.25 -17.99
CA THR A 337 -0.80 3.63 -19.41
C THR A 337 0.21 2.84 -20.26
N ASP A 338 1.01 1.96 -19.66
CA ASP A 338 1.95 1.11 -20.37
C ASP A 338 1.24 -0.18 -20.82
N ASP A 339 1.16 -0.36 -22.14
CA ASP A 339 0.47 -1.45 -22.83
C ASP A 339 1.37 -2.64 -23.17
N THR A 340 2.66 -2.61 -22.80
CA THR A 340 3.64 -3.66 -23.17
C THR A 340 3.23 -5.08 -22.75
N LYS A 341 2.47 -5.21 -21.66
CA LYS A 341 1.91 -6.48 -21.16
C LYS A 341 0.38 -6.47 -21.08
N ALA A 342 -0.27 -5.47 -21.67
CA ALA A 342 -1.72 -5.34 -21.61
C ALA A 342 -2.40 -6.45 -22.42
N GLN A 343 -3.44 -7.04 -21.83
CA GLN A 343 -4.27 -8.02 -22.52
C GLN A 343 -5.15 -7.30 -23.55
N SER A 344 -5.25 -7.88 -24.74
CA SER A 344 -6.14 -7.35 -25.78
C SER A 344 -7.61 -7.42 -25.34
N VAL A 345 -8.44 -6.51 -25.85
CA VAL A 345 -9.89 -6.49 -25.59
C VAL A 345 -10.55 -7.81 -26.01
N SER A 346 -10.08 -8.43 -27.10
CA SER A 346 -10.56 -9.74 -27.53
C SER A 346 -10.25 -10.85 -26.51
N ALA A 347 -9.07 -10.83 -25.90
CA ALA A 347 -8.70 -11.79 -24.86
C ALA A 347 -9.53 -11.58 -23.58
N GLN A 348 -9.75 -10.33 -23.16
CA GLN A 348 -10.61 -9.99 -22.01
C GLN A 348 -12.05 -10.47 -22.23
N ASN A 349 -12.61 -10.23 -23.42
CA ASN A 349 -13.95 -10.69 -23.77
C ASN A 349 -14.05 -12.22 -23.81
N LEU A 350 -13.05 -12.89 -24.38
CA LEU A 350 -13.00 -14.36 -24.42
C LEU A 350 -12.92 -14.95 -23.01
N ALA A 351 -12.06 -14.39 -22.15
CA ALA A 351 -11.95 -14.80 -20.75
C ALA A 351 -13.30 -14.64 -20.04
N THR A 352 -13.90 -13.45 -20.11
CA THR A 352 -15.22 -13.18 -19.53
C THR A 352 -16.27 -14.17 -20.01
N LEU A 353 -16.34 -14.42 -21.33
CA LEU A 353 -17.31 -15.34 -21.90
C LEU A 353 -17.08 -16.78 -21.42
N LEU A 354 -15.83 -17.24 -21.36
CA LEU A 354 -15.49 -18.60 -20.91
C LEU A 354 -15.88 -18.83 -19.44
N LEU A 355 -15.52 -17.92 -18.52
CA LEU A 355 -15.86 -18.10 -17.11
C LEU A 355 -17.37 -17.96 -16.85
N THR A 356 -18.05 -17.05 -17.55
CA THR A 356 -19.48 -16.80 -17.34
C THR A 356 -20.35 -17.90 -17.96
N LEU A 357 -20.07 -18.32 -19.20
CA LEU A 357 -20.86 -19.35 -19.90
C LEU A 357 -20.59 -20.77 -19.37
N SER A 358 -19.39 -21.06 -18.88
CA SER A 358 -19.09 -22.38 -18.28
C SER A 358 -19.99 -22.69 -17.08
N ASN A 359 -20.40 -21.67 -16.32
CA ASN A 359 -21.36 -21.80 -15.22
C ASN A 359 -22.76 -22.25 -15.66
N LEU A 360 -23.17 -22.02 -16.91
CA LEU A 360 -24.44 -22.53 -17.43
C LEU A 360 -24.48 -24.06 -17.50
N MET A 361 -23.35 -24.75 -17.34
CA MET A 361 -23.30 -26.21 -17.21
C MET A 361 -23.94 -26.73 -15.92
N PHE A 362 -24.34 -25.86 -14.98
CA PHE A 362 -25.23 -26.24 -13.88
C PHE A 362 -26.68 -26.49 -14.34
N LEU A 363 -27.12 -26.00 -15.50
CA LEU A 363 -28.50 -26.18 -16.00
C LEU A 363 -28.90 -27.66 -16.12
N PRO A 364 -28.11 -28.58 -16.71
CA PRO A 364 -28.40 -30.01 -16.68
C PRO A 364 -28.60 -30.57 -15.26
N ALA A 365 -27.76 -30.20 -14.30
CA ALA A 365 -27.87 -30.65 -12.92
C ALA A 365 -29.16 -30.12 -12.25
N ILE A 366 -29.50 -28.85 -12.49
CA ILE A 366 -30.75 -28.22 -12.02
C ILE A 366 -31.96 -28.96 -12.61
N MET A 367 -31.98 -29.18 -13.93
CA MET A 367 -33.08 -29.87 -14.61
C MET A 367 -33.27 -31.30 -14.09
N VAL A 368 -32.18 -32.04 -13.87
CA VAL A 368 -32.22 -33.39 -13.29
C VAL A 368 -32.72 -33.34 -11.84
N ALA A 369 -32.27 -32.38 -11.03
CA ALA A 369 -32.70 -32.22 -9.64
C ALA A 369 -34.20 -31.91 -9.54
N VAL A 370 -34.71 -30.99 -10.38
CA VAL A 370 -36.14 -30.66 -10.47
C VAL A 370 -36.96 -31.87 -10.92
N TYR A 371 -36.53 -32.56 -11.98
CA TYR A 371 -37.21 -33.77 -12.47
C TYR A 371 -37.30 -34.88 -11.41
N ARG A 372 -36.27 -34.98 -10.56
CA ARG A 372 -36.18 -35.96 -9.48
C ARG A 372 -36.76 -35.49 -8.14
N TYR A 373 -37.38 -34.30 -8.08
CA TYR A 373 -37.99 -33.70 -6.88
C TYR A 373 -36.98 -33.40 -5.75
N CYS A 374 -35.72 -33.14 -6.10
CA CYS A 374 -34.67 -32.67 -5.18
C CYS A 374 -34.64 -31.13 -5.18
N LEU A 375 -35.68 -30.51 -4.61
CA LEU A 375 -35.88 -29.06 -4.70
C LEU A 375 -34.83 -28.25 -3.95
N VAL A 376 -34.35 -28.73 -2.80
CA VAL A 376 -33.31 -28.03 -2.03
C VAL A 376 -32.02 -27.98 -2.82
N GLU A 377 -31.61 -29.12 -3.38
CA GLU A 377 -30.42 -29.23 -4.23
C GLU A 377 -30.57 -28.35 -5.48
N ALA A 378 -31.73 -28.36 -6.14
CA ALA A 378 -32.00 -27.50 -7.30
C ALA A 378 -31.88 -26.00 -6.97
N SER A 379 -32.41 -25.56 -5.81
CA SER A 379 -32.29 -24.17 -5.35
C SER A 379 -30.83 -23.77 -5.11
N VAL A 380 -30.04 -24.63 -4.49
CA VAL A 380 -28.60 -24.38 -4.25
C VAL A 380 -27.84 -24.29 -5.57
N TYR A 381 -28.06 -25.21 -6.53
CA TYR A 381 -27.38 -25.16 -7.82
C TYR A 381 -27.76 -23.90 -8.63
N THR A 382 -29.02 -23.47 -8.53
CA THR A 382 -29.48 -22.23 -9.18
C THR A 382 -28.80 -21.01 -8.56
N TYR A 383 -28.69 -20.98 -7.22
CA TYR A 383 -27.95 -19.94 -6.50
C TYR A 383 -26.48 -19.89 -6.94
N THR A 384 -25.79 -21.04 -6.96
CA THR A 384 -24.39 -21.14 -7.38
C THR A 384 -24.19 -20.66 -8.81
N MET A 385 -25.02 -21.13 -9.75
CA MET A 385 -24.96 -20.70 -11.15
C MET A 385 -25.09 -19.18 -11.26
N PHE A 386 -26.11 -18.58 -10.61
CA PHE A 386 -26.36 -17.15 -10.69
C PHE A 386 -25.17 -16.34 -10.14
N PHE A 387 -24.78 -16.59 -8.89
CA PHE A 387 -23.74 -15.77 -8.25
C PHE A 387 -22.35 -16.01 -8.85
N SER A 388 -22.04 -17.23 -9.28
CA SER A 388 -20.76 -17.52 -9.95
C SER A 388 -20.65 -16.83 -11.31
N THR A 389 -21.72 -16.83 -12.11
CA THR A 389 -21.77 -16.10 -13.39
C THR A 389 -21.53 -14.60 -13.18
N PHE A 390 -22.24 -13.97 -12.24
CA PHE A 390 -22.08 -12.52 -12.01
C PHE A 390 -20.77 -12.16 -11.31
N TYR A 391 -20.24 -13.04 -10.46
CA TYR A 391 -18.92 -12.87 -9.88
C TYR A 391 -17.85 -12.83 -10.97
N HIS A 392 -17.82 -13.82 -11.86
CA HIS A 392 -16.82 -13.84 -12.92
C HIS A 392 -17.02 -12.77 -13.99
N ALA A 393 -18.25 -12.28 -14.20
CA ALA A 393 -18.48 -11.08 -15.01
C ALA A 393 -17.89 -9.81 -14.34
N CYS A 394 -17.85 -9.77 -13.01
CA CYS A 394 -17.30 -8.65 -12.24
C CYS A 394 -15.77 -8.75 -12.04
N ASP A 395 -15.22 -9.96 -11.97
CA ASP A 395 -13.80 -10.22 -11.72
C ASP A 395 -12.89 -9.92 -12.93
N GLN A 396 -13.44 -9.92 -14.15
CA GLN A 396 -12.64 -9.68 -15.34
C GLN A 396 -12.28 -8.20 -15.49
N PRO A 397 -10.99 -7.85 -15.62
CA PRO A 397 -10.57 -6.46 -15.70
C PRO A 397 -10.85 -5.82 -17.07
N GLY A 398 -11.10 -4.51 -17.08
CA GLY A 398 -11.16 -3.69 -18.31
C GLY A 398 -12.58 -3.27 -18.70
N VAL A 399 -12.88 -3.32 -20.00
CA VAL A 399 -14.17 -2.86 -20.58
C VAL A 399 -15.29 -3.89 -20.36
N ALA A 400 -14.93 -5.14 -20.09
CA ALA A 400 -15.88 -6.25 -19.94
C ALA A 400 -16.43 -6.43 -18.50
N VAL A 401 -16.05 -5.57 -17.55
CA VAL A 401 -16.49 -5.63 -16.16
C VAL A 401 -18.00 -5.39 -16.06
N LEU A 402 -18.73 -6.32 -15.41
CA LEU A 402 -20.12 -6.13 -15.02
C LEU A 402 -20.35 -6.60 -13.59
N CYS A 403 -20.48 -5.65 -12.66
CA CYS A 403 -20.77 -5.92 -11.24
C CYS A 403 -22.20 -5.50 -10.90
N ILE A 404 -23.05 -6.45 -10.49
CA ILE A 404 -24.42 -6.17 -10.00
C ILE A 404 -24.45 -5.74 -8.53
N MET A 405 -23.37 -6.00 -7.80
CA MET A 405 -23.18 -5.79 -6.36
C MET A 405 -21.67 -5.67 -6.08
N ASP A 406 -21.29 -5.28 -4.87
CA ASP A 406 -19.89 -5.23 -4.42
C ASP A 406 -19.13 -6.54 -4.72
N TYR A 407 -17.90 -6.38 -5.22
CA TYR A 407 -17.02 -7.49 -5.61
C TYR A 407 -16.85 -8.51 -4.48
N ASP A 408 -16.59 -8.03 -3.25
CA ASP A 408 -16.40 -8.89 -2.09
C ASP A 408 -17.62 -9.75 -1.76
N THR A 409 -18.81 -9.21 -1.97
CA THR A 409 -20.07 -9.91 -1.72
C THR A 409 -20.34 -10.95 -2.81
N LEU A 410 -20.10 -10.60 -4.07
CA LEU A 410 -20.20 -11.54 -5.20
C LEU A 410 -19.22 -12.71 -5.03
N GLN A 411 -17.97 -12.41 -4.68
CA GLN A 411 -16.95 -13.42 -4.40
C GLN A 411 -17.37 -14.35 -3.26
N TYR A 412 -17.85 -13.79 -2.15
CA TYR A 412 -18.33 -14.58 -1.02
C TYR A 412 -19.49 -15.51 -1.43
N CYS A 413 -20.46 -14.99 -2.20
CA CYS A 413 -21.59 -15.76 -2.67
C CYS A 413 -21.19 -16.91 -3.61
N ASP A 414 -20.20 -16.70 -4.49
CA ASP A 414 -19.66 -17.72 -5.39
C ASP A 414 -19.01 -18.88 -4.62
N PHE A 415 -18.07 -18.58 -3.72
CA PHE A 415 -17.42 -19.61 -2.88
C PHE A 415 -18.42 -20.36 -2.00
N LEU A 416 -19.33 -19.63 -1.34
CA LEU A 416 -20.38 -20.23 -0.52
C LEU A 416 -21.27 -21.16 -1.35
N GLY A 417 -21.73 -20.69 -2.50
CA GLY A 417 -22.57 -21.47 -3.42
C GLY A 417 -21.87 -22.75 -3.87
N SER A 418 -20.60 -22.66 -4.24
CA SER A 418 -19.82 -23.80 -4.72
C SER A 418 -19.63 -24.88 -3.64
N VAL A 419 -19.22 -24.48 -2.42
CA VAL A 419 -19.02 -25.44 -1.31
C VAL A 419 -20.35 -26.04 -0.85
N VAL A 420 -21.41 -25.23 -0.73
CA VAL A 420 -22.73 -25.71 -0.32
C VAL A 420 -23.31 -26.65 -1.38
N SER A 421 -23.08 -26.41 -2.67
CA SER A 421 -23.47 -27.33 -3.75
C SER A 421 -22.84 -28.72 -3.58
N ILE A 422 -21.54 -28.79 -3.31
CA ILE A 422 -20.85 -30.06 -3.06
C ILE A 422 -21.40 -30.74 -1.80
N TRP A 423 -21.54 -29.97 -0.71
CA TRP A 423 -22.08 -30.43 0.58
C TRP A 423 -23.47 -31.06 0.46
N VAL A 424 -24.42 -30.36 -0.17
CA VAL A 424 -25.80 -30.88 -0.33
C VAL A 424 -25.85 -32.07 -1.27
N THR A 425 -24.99 -32.12 -2.29
CA THR A 425 -24.91 -33.26 -3.23
C THR A 425 -24.49 -34.54 -2.49
N ILE A 426 -23.39 -34.49 -1.74
CA ILE A 426 -22.85 -35.65 -1.02
C ILE A 426 -23.83 -36.14 0.05
N LEU A 427 -24.42 -35.22 0.81
CA LEU A 427 -25.43 -35.57 1.82
C LEU A 427 -26.72 -36.12 1.18
N CYS A 428 -27.11 -35.66 -0.01
CA CYS A 428 -28.21 -36.27 -0.77
C CYS A 428 -27.89 -37.71 -1.18
N MET A 429 -26.63 -38.01 -1.53
CA MET A 429 -26.16 -39.36 -1.84
C MET A 429 -26.09 -40.28 -0.61
N SER A 430 -25.87 -39.73 0.59
CA SER A 430 -25.78 -40.50 1.85
C SER A 430 -27.08 -41.22 2.22
N ARG A 431 -28.25 -40.74 1.76
CA ARG A 431 -29.59 -41.27 2.06
C ARG A 431 -29.88 -41.46 3.56
N VAL A 432 -29.35 -40.58 4.41
CA VAL A 432 -29.72 -40.51 5.83
C VAL A 432 -31.21 -40.15 6.03
N LYS A 433 -31.75 -40.37 7.24
CA LYS A 433 -33.14 -40.03 7.60
C LYS A 433 -33.45 -38.57 7.23
N LYS A 434 -34.64 -38.31 6.66
CA LYS A 434 -35.02 -36.99 6.12
C LYS A 434 -34.83 -35.84 7.11
N ILE A 435 -35.24 -36.02 8.37
CA ILE A 435 -35.08 -35.02 9.44
C ILE A 435 -33.59 -34.70 9.64
N LEU A 436 -32.75 -35.73 9.82
CA LEU A 436 -31.31 -35.56 10.01
C LEU A 436 -30.64 -34.91 8.78
N LYS A 437 -31.08 -35.27 7.55
CA LYS A 437 -30.59 -34.64 6.31
C LYS A 437 -30.80 -33.12 6.33
N TYR A 438 -32.01 -32.67 6.67
CA TYR A 438 -32.32 -31.24 6.70
C TYR A 438 -31.61 -30.49 7.83
N VAL A 439 -31.44 -31.13 8.99
CA VAL A 439 -30.63 -30.57 10.08
C VAL A 439 -29.18 -30.40 9.63
N LEU A 440 -28.58 -31.41 8.98
CA LEU A 440 -27.21 -31.34 8.45
C LEU A 440 -27.08 -30.33 7.31
N PHE A 441 -28.11 -30.17 6.48
CA PHE A 441 -28.14 -29.11 5.46
C PHE A 441 -28.07 -27.73 6.10
N LEU A 442 -28.99 -27.39 7.01
CA LEU A 442 -29.04 -26.07 7.62
C LEU A 442 -27.80 -25.79 8.48
N LEU A 443 -27.46 -26.70 9.39
CA LEU A 443 -26.33 -26.54 10.29
C LEU A 443 -25.01 -26.47 9.52
N GLY A 444 -24.82 -27.35 8.54
CA GLY A 444 -23.65 -27.36 7.68
C GLY A 444 -23.50 -26.06 6.90
N THR A 445 -24.57 -25.58 6.26
CA THR A 445 -24.54 -24.31 5.51
C THR A 445 -24.22 -23.11 6.39
N LEU A 446 -24.76 -23.04 7.62
CA LEU A 446 -24.43 -21.97 8.57
C LEU A 446 -22.96 -22.00 9.00
N PHE A 447 -22.40 -23.19 9.26
CA PHE A 447 -20.97 -23.33 9.58
C PHE A 447 -20.07 -22.98 8.40
N ILE A 448 -20.43 -23.39 7.17
CA ILE A 448 -19.70 -23.04 5.96
C ILE A 448 -19.71 -21.52 5.75
N ALA A 449 -20.87 -20.87 5.90
CA ALA A 449 -21.00 -19.42 5.78
C ALA A 449 -20.10 -18.67 6.78
N MET A 450 -20.14 -19.07 8.06
CA MET A 450 -19.27 -18.50 9.09
C MET A 450 -17.78 -18.74 8.79
N SER A 451 -17.41 -19.95 8.37
CA SER A 451 -16.02 -20.32 8.06
C SER A 451 -15.45 -19.47 6.90
N LEU A 452 -16.23 -19.28 5.85
CA LEU A 452 -15.84 -18.46 4.70
C LEU A 452 -15.74 -16.96 5.04
N GLN A 453 -16.48 -16.47 6.03
CA GLN A 453 -16.28 -15.11 6.53
C GLN A 453 -14.95 -14.93 7.26
N LEU A 454 -14.47 -15.95 8.00
CA LEU A 454 -13.20 -15.87 8.71
C LEU A 454 -12.01 -15.89 7.76
N ASP A 455 -11.99 -16.83 6.83
CA ASP A 455 -10.96 -16.90 5.80
C ASP A 455 -11.49 -17.60 4.53
N ARG A 456 -11.86 -16.80 3.54
CA ARG A 456 -12.38 -17.31 2.25
C ARG A 456 -11.31 -17.98 1.37
N ARG A 457 -10.03 -17.71 1.61
CA ARG A 457 -8.91 -18.25 0.81
C ARG A 457 -8.26 -19.47 1.45
N GLY A 458 -8.61 -19.75 2.71
CA GLY A 458 -8.16 -20.94 3.42
C GLY A 458 -8.60 -22.22 2.71
N VAL A 459 -7.64 -22.94 2.12
CA VAL A 459 -7.89 -24.23 1.45
C VAL A 459 -8.66 -25.21 2.36
N TRP A 460 -8.33 -25.22 3.65
CA TRP A 460 -9.03 -26.04 4.65
C TRP A 460 -10.48 -25.65 4.88
N ASN A 461 -10.85 -24.38 4.70
CA ASN A 461 -12.23 -23.92 4.85
C ASN A 461 -13.11 -24.39 3.68
N MET A 462 -12.50 -24.63 2.51
CA MET A 462 -13.16 -25.24 1.35
C MET A 462 -13.15 -26.78 1.40
N MET A 463 -12.02 -27.40 1.75
CA MET A 463 -11.87 -28.86 1.76
C MET A 463 -12.52 -29.54 2.96
N GLY A 464 -12.46 -28.93 4.14
CA GLY A 464 -12.92 -29.51 5.41
C GLY A 464 -14.40 -29.94 5.38
N PRO A 465 -15.34 -29.06 5.00
CA PRO A 465 -16.75 -29.43 4.86
C PRO A 465 -16.96 -30.57 3.86
N CYS A 466 -16.30 -30.53 2.71
CA CYS A 466 -16.39 -31.58 1.69
C CYS A 466 -15.92 -32.94 2.22
N LEU A 467 -14.77 -32.99 2.91
CA LEU A 467 -14.24 -34.21 3.53
C LEU A 467 -15.18 -34.75 4.62
N PHE A 468 -15.73 -33.86 5.46
CA PHE A 468 -16.67 -34.27 6.50
C PHE A 468 -17.97 -34.84 5.92
N ALA A 469 -18.51 -34.25 4.85
CA ALA A 469 -19.65 -34.81 4.13
C ALA A 469 -19.35 -36.19 3.53
N LEU A 470 -18.14 -36.39 2.97
CA LEU A 470 -17.71 -37.69 2.43
C LEU A 470 -17.65 -38.75 3.54
N VAL A 471 -17.13 -38.41 4.73
CA VAL A 471 -17.11 -39.32 5.88
C VAL A 471 -18.52 -39.73 6.29
N ILE A 472 -19.47 -38.78 6.37
CA ILE A 472 -20.88 -39.07 6.66
C ILE A 472 -21.47 -40.02 5.62
N MET A 473 -21.22 -39.76 4.33
CA MET A 473 -21.72 -40.60 3.25
C MET A 473 -21.14 -42.02 3.32
N ILE A 474 -19.83 -42.16 3.50
CA ILE A 474 -19.15 -43.47 3.62
C ILE A 474 -19.70 -44.24 4.83
N ALA A 475 -19.81 -43.59 6.00
CA ALA A 475 -20.36 -44.20 7.20
C ALA A 475 -21.81 -44.69 6.99
N ALA A 476 -22.66 -43.88 6.34
CA ALA A 476 -24.03 -44.25 6.01
C ALA A 476 -24.09 -45.44 5.04
N TRP A 477 -23.23 -45.46 4.02
CA TRP A 477 -23.15 -46.55 3.06
C TRP A 477 -22.65 -47.85 3.69
N VAL A 478 -21.64 -47.77 4.57
CA VAL A 478 -21.14 -48.92 5.36
C VAL A 478 -22.24 -49.45 6.27
N TYR A 479 -22.94 -48.58 7.00
CA TYR A 479 -24.06 -48.98 7.85
C TYR A 479 -25.16 -49.71 7.06
N HIS A 480 -25.57 -49.16 5.91
CA HIS A 480 -26.55 -49.81 5.03
C HIS A 480 -26.03 -51.12 4.43
N GLY A 481 -24.75 -51.19 4.10
CA GLY A 481 -24.11 -52.39 3.56
C GLY A 481 -24.07 -53.54 4.57
N VAL A 482 -23.69 -53.24 5.82
CA VAL A 482 -23.70 -54.20 6.94
C VAL A 482 -25.12 -54.67 7.24
N LYS A 483 -26.09 -53.74 7.34
CA LYS A 483 -27.51 -54.09 7.62
C LYS A 483 -28.14 -54.95 6.53
N ARG A 484 -27.75 -54.76 5.26
CA ARG A 484 -28.32 -55.49 4.10
C ARG A 484 -27.46 -56.65 3.60
N ARG A 485 -26.30 -56.91 4.21
CA ARG A 485 -25.30 -57.92 3.82
C ARG A 485 -24.85 -57.87 2.34
N HIS A 486 -24.93 -56.70 1.70
CA HIS A 486 -24.50 -56.47 0.32
C HIS A 486 -23.93 -55.06 0.17
N CYS A 487 -22.98 -54.86 -0.75
CA CYS A 487 -22.43 -53.53 -1.04
C CYS A 487 -23.54 -52.56 -1.50
N TYR A 488 -23.60 -51.39 -0.86
CA TYR A 488 -24.55 -50.35 -1.18
C TYR A 488 -23.87 -49.27 -2.04
N PRO A 489 -24.48 -48.83 -3.17
CA PRO A 489 -25.74 -49.28 -3.76
C PRO A 489 -25.64 -50.61 -4.52
N SER A 490 -26.70 -51.43 -4.46
CA SER A 490 -26.71 -52.83 -4.93
C SER A 490 -26.82 -53.04 -6.45
N SER A 491 -26.97 -51.99 -7.25
CA SER A 491 -27.18 -52.10 -8.70
C SER A 491 -25.89 -51.78 -9.47
N TRP A 492 -25.30 -52.78 -10.13
CA TRP A 492 -24.10 -52.60 -10.98
C TRP A 492 -24.32 -51.57 -12.10
N LYS A 493 -25.52 -51.50 -12.69
CA LYS A 493 -25.87 -50.48 -13.68
C LYS A 493 -25.72 -49.06 -13.13
N ARG A 494 -26.02 -48.84 -11.84
CA ARG A 494 -25.86 -47.53 -11.21
C ARG A 494 -24.39 -47.17 -10.99
N TRP A 495 -23.55 -48.16 -10.66
CA TRP A 495 -22.12 -47.95 -10.55
C TRP A 495 -21.52 -47.53 -11.88
N VAL A 496 -21.75 -48.32 -12.94
CA VAL A 496 -21.11 -48.10 -14.25
C VAL A 496 -21.61 -46.84 -14.97
N PHE A 497 -22.92 -46.57 -14.97
CA PHE A 497 -23.49 -45.49 -15.78
C PHE A 497 -23.65 -44.14 -15.05
N TYR A 498 -23.53 -44.10 -13.72
CA TYR A 498 -23.79 -42.88 -12.95
C TYR A 498 -22.68 -42.55 -11.95
N LEU A 499 -22.36 -43.47 -11.03
CA LEU A 499 -21.40 -43.17 -9.97
C LEU A 499 -19.97 -43.08 -10.49
N LEU A 500 -19.53 -44.04 -11.29
CA LEU A 500 -18.15 -44.10 -11.78
C LEU A 500 -17.84 -42.90 -12.70
N PRO A 501 -18.70 -42.54 -13.68
CA PRO A 501 -18.52 -41.31 -14.47
C PRO A 501 -18.55 -40.04 -13.62
N GLY A 502 -19.44 -39.95 -12.62
CA GLY A 502 -19.51 -38.79 -11.73
C GLY A 502 -18.26 -38.62 -10.87
N ILE A 503 -17.77 -39.71 -10.27
CA ILE A 503 -16.57 -39.70 -9.43
C ILE A 503 -15.32 -39.40 -10.26
N THR A 504 -15.20 -39.98 -11.46
CA THR A 504 -14.05 -39.69 -12.34
C THR A 504 -14.02 -38.24 -12.76
N LEU A 505 -15.17 -37.66 -13.15
CA LEU A 505 -15.27 -36.24 -13.47
C LEU A 505 -14.87 -35.38 -12.27
N ALA A 506 -15.37 -35.66 -11.07
CA ALA A 506 -15.02 -34.92 -9.86
C ALA A 506 -13.51 -35.02 -9.53
N PHE A 507 -12.90 -36.19 -9.72
CA PHE A 507 -11.47 -36.38 -9.49
C PHE A 507 -10.60 -35.63 -10.49
N ILE A 508 -10.95 -35.68 -11.79
CA ILE A 508 -10.27 -34.91 -12.84
C ILE A 508 -10.38 -33.44 -12.54
N ALA A 509 -11.57 -32.99 -12.16
CA ALA A 509 -11.83 -31.61 -11.81
C ALA A 509 -10.86 -31.18 -10.68
N ILE A 510 -10.78 -31.94 -9.57
CA ILE A 510 -9.93 -31.56 -8.42
C ILE A 510 -8.46 -31.53 -8.84
N SER A 511 -8.07 -32.43 -9.75
CA SER A 511 -6.71 -32.48 -10.28
C SER A 511 -6.37 -31.25 -11.13
N VAL A 512 -7.30 -30.78 -11.97
CA VAL A 512 -7.15 -29.54 -12.75
C VAL A 512 -6.97 -28.35 -11.81
N TYR A 513 -7.82 -28.24 -10.79
CA TYR A 513 -7.75 -27.16 -9.81
C TYR A 513 -6.45 -27.18 -8.99
N ALA A 514 -6.01 -28.35 -8.52
CA ALA A 514 -4.86 -28.46 -7.63
C ALA A 514 -3.49 -28.37 -8.34
N PHE A 515 -3.38 -28.84 -9.58
CA PHE A 515 -2.08 -29.02 -10.24
C PHE A 515 -1.91 -28.21 -11.53
N MET A 516 -2.98 -27.77 -12.18
CA MET A 516 -2.90 -27.11 -13.49
C MET A 516 -3.19 -25.61 -13.44
N GLU A 517 -3.90 -25.13 -12.42
CA GLU A 517 -4.30 -23.72 -12.32
C GLU A 517 -3.09 -22.81 -12.04
N THR A 518 -2.87 -21.83 -12.93
CA THR A 518 -1.88 -20.75 -12.79
C THR A 518 -2.55 -19.41 -13.11
N ASN A 519 -1.91 -18.30 -12.73
CA ASN A 519 -2.44 -16.96 -13.00
C ASN A 519 -2.62 -16.67 -14.50
N GLU A 520 -1.82 -17.29 -15.37
CA GLU A 520 -1.87 -17.05 -16.82
C GLU A 520 -2.95 -17.89 -17.51
N ASN A 521 -3.21 -19.12 -17.02
CA ASN A 521 -4.17 -20.03 -17.63
C ASN A 521 -5.52 -20.11 -16.88
N TYR A 522 -5.68 -19.33 -15.81
CA TYR A 522 -6.82 -19.35 -14.89
C TYR A 522 -8.16 -19.41 -15.62
N TYR A 523 -8.38 -18.53 -16.60
CA TYR A 523 -9.67 -18.44 -17.29
C TYR A 523 -10.00 -19.69 -18.12
N TYR A 524 -9.01 -20.49 -18.54
CA TYR A 524 -9.25 -21.78 -19.18
C TYR A 524 -9.46 -22.90 -18.15
N THR A 525 -8.53 -23.04 -17.21
CA THR A 525 -8.50 -24.14 -16.23
C THR A 525 -9.71 -24.06 -15.28
N HIS A 526 -10.05 -22.85 -14.84
CA HIS A 526 -11.21 -22.62 -13.98
C HIS A 526 -12.54 -22.83 -14.71
N SER A 527 -12.64 -22.42 -15.98
CA SER A 527 -13.82 -22.71 -16.81
C SER A 527 -14.00 -24.22 -17.02
N ILE A 528 -12.92 -24.97 -17.26
CA ILE A 528 -12.97 -26.43 -17.35
C ILE A 528 -13.41 -27.06 -16.02
N TRP A 529 -12.91 -26.55 -14.89
CA TRP A 529 -13.33 -26.96 -13.56
C TRP A 529 -14.85 -26.82 -13.36
N HIS A 530 -15.45 -25.68 -13.72
CA HIS A 530 -16.91 -25.46 -13.67
C HIS A 530 -17.68 -26.53 -14.46
N VAL A 531 -17.26 -26.77 -15.71
CA VAL A 531 -17.90 -27.76 -16.59
C VAL A 531 -17.83 -29.16 -15.98
N LEU A 532 -16.66 -29.57 -15.46
CA LEU A 532 -16.46 -30.90 -14.91
C LEU A 532 -17.23 -31.11 -13.61
N VAL A 533 -17.22 -30.13 -12.69
CA VAL A 533 -17.95 -30.20 -11.42
C VAL A 533 -19.44 -30.25 -11.67
N ALA A 534 -19.99 -29.33 -12.47
CA ALA A 534 -21.43 -29.28 -12.75
C ALA A 534 -21.91 -30.57 -13.45
N SER A 535 -21.11 -31.09 -14.39
CA SER A 535 -21.39 -32.38 -15.04
C SER A 535 -21.35 -33.54 -14.04
N SER A 536 -20.38 -33.57 -13.11
CA SER A 536 -20.29 -34.61 -12.10
C SER A 536 -21.55 -34.66 -11.22
N VAL A 537 -22.06 -33.50 -10.80
CA VAL A 537 -23.27 -33.39 -9.97
C VAL A 537 -24.49 -34.00 -10.68
N ALA A 538 -24.65 -33.74 -11.98
CA ALA A 538 -25.77 -34.29 -12.77
C ALA A 538 -25.80 -35.84 -12.76
N PHE A 539 -24.62 -36.49 -12.78
CA PHE A 539 -24.50 -37.95 -12.71
C PHE A 539 -24.67 -38.49 -11.28
N LEU A 540 -24.16 -37.77 -10.28
CA LEU A 540 -24.10 -38.22 -8.88
C LEU A 540 -25.46 -38.20 -8.16
N LEU A 541 -26.39 -37.36 -8.62
CA LEU A 541 -27.73 -37.26 -8.03
C LEU A 541 -28.40 -38.65 -7.93
N PRO A 542 -29.05 -39.00 -6.81
CA PRO A 542 -29.73 -40.28 -6.65
C PRO A 542 -31.00 -40.34 -7.51
N PRO A 543 -31.44 -41.54 -7.96
CA PRO A 543 -32.70 -41.70 -8.68
C PRO A 543 -33.89 -41.45 -7.74
N ARG A 544 -35.01 -41.04 -8.33
CA ARG A 544 -36.28 -40.75 -7.66
C ARG A 544 -36.75 -41.93 -6.79
N GLU A 545 -37.27 -41.64 -5.60
CA GLU A 545 -38.02 -42.61 -4.79
C GLU A 545 -39.27 -43.06 -5.57
N LYS A 546 -39.43 -44.37 -5.82
CA LYS A 546 -40.49 -44.97 -6.66
C LYS A 546 -41.94 -44.67 -6.21
N HIS A 547 -42.15 -44.01 -5.06
CA HIS A 547 -43.46 -43.83 -4.43
C HIS A 547 -44.12 -42.45 -4.58
N LYS A 548 -43.58 -41.54 -5.39
CA LYS A 548 -44.27 -40.26 -5.67
C LYS A 548 -44.57 -40.16 -7.16
N LYS A 549 -45.85 -39.99 -7.55
CA LYS A 549 -46.24 -39.61 -8.92
C LYS A 549 -45.84 -38.16 -9.18
N PRO A 550 -45.41 -37.81 -10.41
CA PRO A 550 -45.13 -36.41 -10.75
C PRO A 550 -46.47 -35.67 -10.79
N TRP A 551 -46.58 -34.54 -10.08
CA TRP A 551 -47.80 -33.70 -10.10
C TRP A 551 -49.10 -34.28 -9.49
N ALA A 552 -49.04 -34.87 -8.30
CA ALA A 552 -50.26 -35.13 -7.50
C ALA A 552 -50.78 -33.88 -6.76
N TRP A 553 -50.48 -32.66 -7.25
CA TRP A 553 -50.93 -31.41 -6.62
C TRP A 553 -52.14 -30.77 -7.33
N SER A 554 -52.50 -31.21 -8.55
CA SER A 554 -53.70 -30.71 -9.24
C SER A 554 -55.00 -31.47 -8.90
N GLN A 555 -54.93 -32.65 -8.27
CA GLN A 555 -56.10 -33.47 -7.93
C GLN A 555 -56.59 -33.33 -6.48
N LYS A 556 -55.98 -32.48 -5.65
CA LYS A 556 -56.35 -32.31 -4.23
C LYS A 556 -57.15 -31.05 -3.90
N LEU A 557 -57.61 -30.30 -4.91
CA LEU A 557 -58.49 -29.13 -4.70
C LEU A 557 -59.99 -29.44 -4.82
N THR A 558 -60.39 -30.68 -5.08
CA THR A 558 -61.79 -31.13 -5.06
C THR A 558 -61.99 -32.27 -4.06
N CYS A 559 -62.70 -31.92 -2.99
CA CYS A 559 -63.19 -32.70 -1.84
C CYS A 559 -63.16 -34.25 -1.85
N ARG A 560 -62.62 -34.77 -0.72
CA ARG A 560 -63.19 -35.78 0.21
C ARG A 560 -63.35 -37.24 -0.28
N TYR A 561 -62.25 -38.01 -0.21
CA TYR A 561 -62.21 -39.35 0.43
C TYR A 561 -60.75 -39.78 0.59
N GLN A 562 -60.31 -40.05 1.81
CA GLN A 562 -58.94 -40.46 2.12
C GLN A 562 -58.87 -41.99 2.13
N ILE A 563 -58.47 -42.58 1.00
CA ILE A 563 -57.96 -43.96 0.99
C ILE A 563 -56.64 -43.94 1.79
N CYS A 564 -56.65 -44.63 2.92
CA CYS A 564 -55.46 -44.85 3.74
C CYS A 564 -54.46 -45.68 2.93
N GLN A 565 -53.40 -45.02 2.44
CA GLN A 565 -52.22 -45.73 1.98
C GLN A 565 -51.43 -46.15 3.22
N ASN A 566 -51.27 -47.47 3.38
CA ASN A 566 -50.71 -48.11 4.56
C ASN A 566 -49.19 -47.84 4.67
N ASP A 567 -48.79 -46.70 5.24
CA ASP A 567 -47.40 -46.38 5.59
C ASP A 567 -46.97 -47.08 6.91
N ARG A 568 -47.36 -48.36 7.08
CA ARG A 568 -47.15 -49.13 8.31
C ARG A 568 -46.05 -50.18 8.13
N GLU A 569 -44.83 -49.75 7.83
CA GLU A 569 -43.61 -50.55 8.04
C GLU A 569 -42.45 -49.63 8.46
N GLU A 570 -42.27 -49.45 9.77
CA GLU A 570 -41.00 -49.19 10.51
C GLU A 570 -41.29 -48.59 11.90
N LEU A 571 -42.29 -49.13 12.61
CA LEU A 571 -42.56 -48.81 14.01
C LEU A 571 -42.76 -50.07 14.87
N TYR A 572 -41.94 -51.09 14.65
CA TYR A 572 -41.75 -52.18 15.63
C TYR A 572 -40.34 -52.77 15.48
N ALA A 573 -39.46 -52.41 16.41
CA ALA A 573 -38.46 -53.27 17.04
C ALA A 573 -37.64 -52.42 18.02
N VAL A 574 -38.28 -52.06 19.14
CA VAL A 574 -37.58 -51.91 20.42
C VAL A 574 -37.94 -53.17 21.19
N THR A 575 -37.00 -54.11 21.23
CA THR A 575 -36.58 -54.97 22.35
C THR A 575 -35.37 -55.74 21.87
#